data_AF-A0A268F0I8-F1
#
_entry.id   AF-A0A268F0I8-F1
#
_cell.length_a   1.000
_cell.length_b   1.000
_cell.length_c   1.000
_cell.angle_alpha   90.00
_cell.angle_beta   90.00
_cell.angle_gamma   90.00
#
_symmetry.space_group_name_H-M   'P 1'
#
loop_
_entity.id
_entity.type
_entity.pdbx_description
1 polymer ?
#
loop_
_entity_poly.entity_id
_entity_poly.type
_entity_poly.pdbx_seq_one_letter_code
_entity_poly.pdbx_strand_id
1 'polypeptide(L)'
;MRKLRFFIISAAALLMLTACAAGNQASHEEPVTVVVSEDFPHYTSINGLSDKADTVISGKIVDTRVEEIDDMIHTDSADEELNPGGELYVEKNIYTIYTIAVEESFKGNYKPGDKLEFKELGGQIGDITFVSEDAVSISSDHQYVFFLATYADSPASLLNPVQSLYIYDPVDKDEADPKLMEQAVLKSASPDNDLTLSVEALLEIKDKFN
;
A
#
# COMPACT_ATOMS: atom_id res chain seq x y z
N MET A 1 -62.66 60.07 -46.79
CA MET A 1 -61.24 59.91 -46.37
C MET A 1 -61.26 59.66 -44.87
N ARG A 2 -61.00 58.48 -44.33
CA ARG A 2 -59.73 57.74 -44.28
C ARG A 2 -60.02 56.24 -44.06
N LYS A 3 -59.13 55.40 -44.58
CA LYS A 3 -59.31 53.97 -44.82
C LYS A 3 -59.26 53.10 -43.55
N LEU A 4 -59.97 51.99 -43.70
CA LEU A 4 -60.07 50.74 -42.94
C LEU A 4 -58.73 49.98 -42.77
N ARG A 5 -58.71 49.09 -41.75
CA ARG A 5 -57.79 47.95 -41.46
C ARG A 5 -56.61 48.31 -40.54
N PHE A 6 -56.27 47.57 -39.48
CA PHE A 6 -56.16 46.11 -39.35
C PHE A 6 -56.40 45.61 -37.90
N PHE A 7 -56.97 44.40 -37.82
CA PHE A 7 -56.96 43.50 -36.66
C PHE A 7 -55.52 43.07 -36.32
N ILE A 8 -55.15 43.04 -35.05
CA ILE A 8 -54.16 42.09 -34.53
C ILE A 8 -54.73 41.42 -33.27
N ILE A 9 -54.79 40.10 -33.37
CA ILE A 9 -55.25 39.11 -32.41
C ILE A 9 -54.33 39.14 -31.19
N SER A 10 -54.88 39.45 -30.00
CA SER A 10 -54.15 39.34 -28.74
C SER A 10 -54.29 37.90 -28.22
N ALA A 11 -53.28 37.08 -28.50
CA ALA A 11 -53.16 35.74 -27.96
C ALA A 11 -52.63 35.85 -26.52
N ALA A 12 -53.46 35.39 -25.57
CA ALA A 12 -53.04 35.14 -24.20
C ALA A 12 -51.96 34.06 -24.17
N ALA A 13 -50.78 34.40 -23.66
CA ALA A 13 -49.72 33.44 -23.35
C ALA A 13 -49.44 33.49 -21.84
N LEU A 14 -49.72 32.34 -21.21
CA LEU A 14 -49.50 31.99 -19.82
C LEU A 14 -48.11 32.40 -19.31
N LEU A 15 -48.09 33.12 -18.19
CA LEU A 15 -46.93 33.21 -17.30
C LEU A 15 -46.67 31.84 -16.66
N MET A 16 -45.64 31.13 -17.13
CA MET A 16 -45.05 30.02 -16.40
C MET A 16 -43.89 30.56 -15.57
N LEU A 17 -44.05 30.50 -14.25
CA LEU A 17 -42.99 30.74 -13.27
C LEU A 17 -41.97 29.60 -13.36
N THR A 18 -40.80 29.86 -13.96
CA THR A 18 -39.67 28.93 -13.94
C THR A 18 -38.77 29.21 -12.75
N ALA A 19 -38.85 28.29 -11.79
CA ALA A 19 -37.78 27.73 -10.96
C ALA A 19 -36.53 28.58 -10.69
N CYS A 20 -36.42 29.06 -9.46
CA CYS A 20 -35.13 29.22 -8.78
C CYS A 20 -35.18 28.35 -7.52
N ALA A 21 -35.11 27.03 -7.71
CA ALA A 21 -34.62 26.18 -6.63
C ALA A 21 -33.11 26.42 -6.59
N ALA A 22 -32.64 27.09 -5.54
CA ALA A 22 -31.22 27.16 -5.21
C ALA A 22 -30.75 25.72 -4.94
N GLY A 23 -30.39 25.02 -6.02
CA GLY A 23 -29.67 23.77 -5.94
C GLY A 23 -28.30 24.08 -5.37
N ASN A 24 -28.10 23.67 -4.13
CA ASN A 24 -26.78 23.54 -3.53
C ASN A 24 -26.02 22.52 -4.39
N GLN A 25 -25.39 22.96 -5.47
CA GLN A 25 -24.47 22.13 -6.23
C GLN A 25 -23.25 21.93 -5.33
N ALA A 26 -23.24 20.84 -4.58
CA ALA A 26 -21.98 20.24 -4.19
C ALA A 26 -21.23 19.96 -5.49
N SER A 27 -20.11 20.65 -5.72
CA SER A 27 -19.18 20.23 -6.77
C SER A 27 -18.72 18.83 -6.38
N HIS A 28 -19.13 17.82 -7.15
CA HIS A 28 -18.36 16.59 -7.21
C HIS A 28 -17.07 16.97 -7.92
N GLU A 29 -16.00 17.16 -7.15
CA GLU A 29 -14.67 17.08 -7.72
C GLU A 29 -14.48 15.64 -8.19
N GLU A 30 -14.14 15.45 -9.46
CA GLU A 30 -13.88 14.13 -10.01
C GLU A 30 -12.66 13.52 -9.30
N PRO A 31 -12.67 12.22 -8.96
CA PRO A 31 -11.56 11.58 -8.27
C PRO A 31 -10.27 11.69 -9.11
N VAL A 32 -9.18 12.10 -8.46
CA VAL A 32 -7.86 12.29 -9.08
C VAL A 32 -6.98 11.09 -8.75
N THR A 33 -6.36 10.50 -9.76
CA THR A 33 -5.35 9.45 -9.56
C THR A 33 -3.95 9.99 -9.83
N VAL A 34 -3.04 9.78 -8.89
CA VAL A 34 -1.61 10.10 -9.01
C VAL A 34 -0.83 8.79 -9.01
N VAL A 35 0.01 8.60 -10.03
CA VAL A 35 0.93 7.46 -10.09
C VAL A 35 2.21 7.85 -9.37
N VAL A 36 2.67 6.99 -8.48
CA VAL A 36 3.89 7.15 -7.68
C VAL A 36 4.76 5.90 -7.86
N SER A 37 6.07 6.02 -7.63
CA SER A 37 6.98 4.89 -7.74
C SER A 37 8.18 5.06 -6.81
N GLU A 38 8.74 3.92 -6.42
CA GLU A 38 9.95 3.78 -5.61
C GLU A 38 10.87 2.76 -6.29
N ASP A 39 12.18 2.97 -6.21
CA ASP A 39 13.16 2.01 -6.75
C ASP A 39 13.56 1.00 -5.66
N PHE A 40 13.50 -0.29 -6.01
CA PHE A 40 13.87 -1.37 -5.10
C PHE A 40 15.05 -2.20 -5.63
N PRO A 41 15.91 -2.72 -4.74
CA PRO A 41 16.87 -3.75 -5.12
C PRO A 41 16.16 -4.98 -5.69
N HIS A 42 16.73 -5.58 -6.73
CA HIS A 42 16.33 -6.90 -7.21
C HIS A 42 17.21 -7.97 -6.60
N TYR A 43 16.57 -9.02 -6.09
CA TYR A 43 17.22 -10.18 -5.47
C TYR A 43 17.17 -11.38 -6.40
N THR A 44 18.28 -12.13 -6.46
CA THR A 44 18.40 -13.31 -7.35
C THR A 44 18.05 -14.63 -6.65
N SER A 45 17.78 -14.61 -5.34
CA SER A 45 17.42 -15.80 -4.57
C SER A 45 16.76 -15.42 -3.23
N ILE A 46 15.97 -16.35 -2.68
CA ILE A 46 15.40 -16.24 -1.33
C ILE A 46 16.49 -16.07 -0.26
N ASN A 47 17.65 -16.72 -0.42
CA ASN A 47 18.77 -16.56 0.49
C ASN A 47 19.36 -15.13 0.44
N GLY A 48 19.49 -14.56 -0.77
CA GLY A 48 19.93 -13.17 -0.92
C GLY A 48 18.93 -12.17 -0.32
N LEU A 49 17.64 -12.42 -0.49
CA LEU A 49 16.56 -11.63 0.11
C LEU A 49 16.57 -11.73 1.64
N SER A 50 16.63 -12.95 2.18
CA SER A 50 16.60 -13.20 3.63
C SER A 50 17.85 -12.70 4.35
N ASP A 51 19.01 -12.69 3.69
CA ASP A 51 20.24 -12.11 4.22
C ASP A 51 20.14 -10.60 4.40
N LYS A 52 19.40 -9.92 3.52
CA LYS A 52 19.21 -8.47 3.56
C LYS A 52 18.04 -8.02 4.44
N ALA A 53 17.07 -8.89 4.71
CA ALA A 53 15.95 -8.56 5.57
C ALA A 53 16.42 -8.39 7.01
N ASP A 54 15.93 -7.40 7.74
CA ASP A 54 16.17 -7.32 9.19
C ASP A 54 15.33 -8.35 9.93
N THR A 55 14.10 -8.56 9.44
CA THR A 55 13.15 -9.52 10.00
C THR A 55 12.40 -10.27 8.92
N VAL A 56 12.11 -11.54 9.20
CA VAL A 56 11.27 -12.41 8.37
C VAL A 56 10.22 -13.02 9.28
N ILE A 57 8.96 -12.71 9.06
CA ILE A 57 7.84 -13.12 9.91
C ILE A 57 6.67 -13.63 9.08
N SER A 58 5.83 -14.48 9.66
CA SER A 58 4.47 -14.68 9.18
C SER A 58 3.47 -13.99 10.09
N GLY A 59 2.33 -13.59 9.52
CA GLY A 59 1.26 -12.96 10.28
C GLY A 59 0.08 -12.54 9.42
N LYS A 60 -0.92 -11.97 10.07
CA LYS A 60 -2.14 -11.46 9.44
C LYS A 60 -2.25 -9.95 9.61
N ILE A 61 -2.82 -9.29 8.61
CA ILE A 61 -3.16 -7.88 8.72
C ILE A 61 -4.36 -7.72 9.65
N VAL A 62 -4.20 -6.91 10.69
CA VAL A 62 -5.25 -6.64 11.69
C VAL A 62 -5.73 -5.19 11.72
N ASP A 63 -5.00 -4.28 11.08
CA ASP A 63 -5.38 -2.88 10.94
C ASP A 63 -4.70 -2.25 9.72
N THR A 64 -5.35 -1.25 9.13
CA THR A 64 -4.81 -0.48 8.00
C THR A 64 -5.20 0.99 8.15
N ARG A 65 -4.27 1.89 7.86
CA ARG A 65 -4.50 3.34 7.82
C ARG A 65 -3.65 4.01 6.75
N VAL A 66 -4.02 5.22 6.35
CA VAL A 66 -3.22 6.04 5.43
C VAL A 66 -2.57 7.18 6.23
N GLU A 67 -1.27 7.39 6.04
CA GLU A 67 -0.50 8.44 6.71
C GLU A 67 0.41 9.19 5.73
N GLU A 68 0.57 10.49 5.98
CA GLU A 68 1.62 11.32 5.37
C GLU A 68 2.90 11.19 6.18
N ILE A 69 3.94 10.59 5.62
CA ILE A 69 5.22 10.35 6.29
C ILE A 69 6.33 11.12 5.56
N ASP A 70 7.15 11.80 6.35
CA ASP A 70 8.47 12.28 5.91
C ASP A 70 9.47 11.14 6.13
N ASP A 71 9.85 10.49 5.03
CA ASP A 71 10.76 9.34 5.02
C ASP A 71 12.20 9.75 4.63
N MET A 72 12.48 11.06 4.56
CA MET A 72 13.80 11.58 4.27
C MET A 72 14.71 11.55 5.50
N ILE A 73 16.00 11.27 5.29
CA ILE A 73 17.02 11.45 6.31
C ILE A 73 17.43 12.92 6.33
N HIS A 74 17.05 13.62 7.39
CA HIS A 74 17.45 15.00 7.61
C HIS A 74 18.78 15.10 8.35
N THR A 75 19.55 16.13 8.02
CA THR A 75 20.79 16.47 8.73
C THR A 75 20.78 17.95 9.09
N ASP A 76 21.02 18.24 10.36
CA ASP A 76 21.18 19.61 10.86
C ASP A 76 22.61 20.15 10.63
N SER A 77 23.45 19.39 9.91
CA SER A 77 24.82 19.80 9.62
C SER A 77 24.83 21.05 8.74
N ALA A 78 25.63 22.04 9.12
CA ALA A 78 25.95 23.20 8.30
C ALA A 78 27.09 22.93 7.30
N ASP A 79 27.65 21.72 7.31
CA ASP A 79 28.67 21.29 6.36
C ASP A 79 28.01 20.98 5.01
N GLU A 80 28.42 21.71 3.95
CA GLU A 80 27.85 21.60 2.61
C GLU A 80 28.14 20.25 1.93
N GLU A 81 29.18 19.53 2.35
CA GLU A 81 29.42 18.15 1.87
C GLU A 81 28.42 17.15 2.47
N LEU A 82 27.97 17.41 3.70
CA LEU A 82 27.01 16.56 4.42
C LEU A 82 25.56 16.99 4.18
N ASN A 83 25.34 18.26 3.86
CA ASN A 83 24.04 18.88 3.63
C ASN A 83 24.07 19.79 2.39
N PRO A 84 24.22 19.22 1.18
CA PRO A 84 24.26 20.00 -0.04
C PRO A 84 22.91 20.71 -0.25
N GLY A 85 22.94 22.04 -0.34
CA GLY A 85 21.74 22.86 -0.52
C GLY A 85 21.17 23.49 0.76
N GLY A 86 21.61 23.04 1.95
CA GLY A 86 21.45 23.72 3.25
C GLY A 86 20.03 23.94 3.79
N GLU A 87 18.99 23.91 2.96
CA GLU A 87 17.59 24.05 3.35
C GLU A 87 16.96 22.68 3.57
N LEU A 88 16.35 22.49 4.74
CA LEU A 88 15.52 21.34 5.03
C LEU A 88 14.22 21.46 4.23
N TYR A 89 14.13 20.72 3.13
CA TYR A 89 12.88 20.50 2.41
C TYR A 89 12.22 19.25 2.98
N VAL A 90 11.03 19.40 3.55
CA VAL A 90 10.21 18.29 4.03
C VAL A 90 9.22 17.94 2.93
N GLU A 91 9.52 16.87 2.18
CA GLU A 91 8.54 16.22 1.32
C GLU A 91 7.89 15.09 2.09
N LYS A 92 6.57 14.99 2.04
CA LYS A 92 5.85 13.88 2.66
C LYS A 92 5.24 13.02 1.57
N ASN A 93 5.45 11.73 1.71
CA ASN A 93 4.86 10.72 0.87
C ASN A 93 3.61 10.15 1.53
N ILE A 94 2.64 9.74 0.71
CA ILE A 94 1.43 9.09 1.17
C ILE A 94 1.70 7.60 1.25
N TYR A 95 1.53 7.03 2.43
CA TYR A 95 1.70 5.61 2.66
C TYR A 95 0.43 4.97 3.21
N THR A 96 0.19 3.74 2.78
CA THR A 96 -0.74 2.83 3.44
C THR A 96 0.04 2.01 4.45
N ILE A 97 -0.30 2.17 5.72
CA ILE A 97 0.32 1.48 6.85
C ILE A 97 -0.53 0.27 7.21
N TYR A 98 0.13 -0.88 7.30
CA TYR A 98 -0.47 -2.16 7.67
C TYR A 98 0.08 -2.61 9.01
N THR A 99 -0.81 -2.98 9.94
CA THR A 99 -0.42 -3.63 11.21
C THR A 99 -0.52 -5.14 11.06
N ILE A 100 0.61 -5.82 11.24
CA ILE A 100 0.71 -7.28 11.27
C ILE A 100 0.56 -7.76 12.72
N ALA A 101 -0.35 -8.70 12.96
CA ALA A 101 -0.27 -9.56 14.14
C ALA A 101 0.64 -10.75 13.81
N VAL A 102 1.81 -10.81 14.47
CA VAL A 102 2.83 -11.83 14.22
C VAL A 102 2.32 -13.20 14.67
N GLU A 103 2.48 -14.20 13.83
CA GLU A 103 2.22 -15.60 14.17
C GLU A 103 3.52 -16.38 14.38
N GLU A 104 4.51 -16.16 13.53
CA GLU A 104 5.82 -16.82 13.63
C GLU A 104 6.94 -15.89 13.18
N SER A 105 8.12 -16.04 13.77
CA SER A 105 9.35 -15.37 13.34
C SER A 105 10.34 -16.41 12.82
N PHE A 106 10.81 -16.19 11.59
CA PHE A 106 11.86 -16.95 10.93
C PHE A 106 13.21 -16.22 11.01
N LYS A 107 13.20 -14.89 11.11
CA LYS A 107 14.37 -14.06 11.41
C LYS A 107 13.91 -12.87 12.24
N GLY A 108 14.70 -12.50 13.24
CA GLY A 108 14.36 -11.45 14.20
C GLY A 108 13.80 -12.03 15.51
N ASN A 109 13.42 -11.14 16.43
CA ASN A 109 13.05 -11.52 17.81
C ASN A 109 11.57 -11.25 18.13
N TYR A 110 10.68 -11.49 17.16
CA TYR A 110 9.23 -11.33 17.36
C TYR A 110 8.59 -12.61 17.89
N LYS A 111 7.59 -12.46 18.75
CA LYS A 111 6.80 -13.55 19.33
C LYS A 111 5.39 -13.57 18.76
N PRO A 112 4.71 -14.73 18.80
CA PRO A 112 3.30 -14.80 18.43
C PRO A 112 2.47 -13.80 19.25
N GLY A 113 1.67 -13.00 18.56
CA GLY A 113 0.83 -11.93 19.13
C GLY A 113 1.49 -10.54 19.19
N ASP A 114 2.80 -10.44 18.90
CA ASP A 114 3.45 -9.14 18.74
C ASP A 114 2.84 -8.38 17.55
N LYS A 115 2.96 -7.06 17.56
CA LYS A 115 2.52 -6.20 16.46
C LYS A 115 3.71 -5.57 15.77
N LEU A 116 3.71 -5.60 14.45
CA LEU A 116 4.69 -4.92 13.61
C LEU A 116 3.95 -4.14 12.52
N GLU A 117 4.33 -2.88 12.32
CA GLU A 117 3.81 -2.06 11.23
C GLU A 117 4.77 -2.05 10.05
N PHE A 118 4.23 -2.10 8.83
CA PHE A 118 4.97 -1.78 7.62
C PHE A 118 4.17 -0.82 6.74
N LYS A 119 4.87 -0.11 5.86
CA LYS A 119 4.31 0.90 4.95
C LYS A 119 4.52 0.49 3.49
N GLU A 120 3.51 0.79 2.67
CA GLU A 120 3.56 0.70 1.20
C GLU A 120 3.17 2.05 0.60
N LEU A 121 3.92 2.50 -0.39
CA LEU A 121 3.66 3.78 -1.06
C LEU A 121 2.30 3.77 -1.73
N GLY A 122 1.52 4.83 -1.50
CA GLY A 122 0.17 4.99 -2.02
C GLY A 122 -0.90 4.96 -0.94
N GLY A 123 -2.15 5.12 -1.36
CA GLY A 123 -3.30 5.26 -0.48
C GLY A 123 -4.24 6.36 -0.97
N GLN A 124 -5.34 6.58 -0.24
CA GLN A 124 -6.34 7.58 -0.61
C GLN A 124 -6.45 8.66 0.46
N ILE A 125 -6.38 9.93 0.05
CA ILE A 125 -6.64 11.10 0.88
C ILE A 125 -7.67 11.98 0.18
N GLY A 126 -8.86 12.11 0.79
CA GLY A 126 -9.99 12.80 0.17
C GLY A 126 -10.37 12.15 -1.16
N ASP A 127 -10.40 12.97 -2.21
CA ASP A 127 -10.73 12.55 -3.58
C ASP A 127 -9.47 12.20 -4.41
N ILE A 128 -8.27 12.17 -3.80
CA ILE A 128 -7.01 11.83 -4.47
C ILE A 128 -6.56 10.42 -4.07
N THR A 129 -6.32 9.57 -5.06
CA THR A 129 -5.78 8.22 -4.90
C THR A 129 -4.36 8.16 -5.45
N PHE A 130 -3.41 7.80 -4.61
CA PHE A 130 -2.02 7.55 -4.96
C PHE A 130 -1.84 6.04 -5.21
N VAL A 131 -1.37 5.67 -6.39
CA VAL A 131 -1.19 4.27 -6.80
C VAL A 131 0.27 4.04 -7.15
N SER A 132 0.92 3.12 -6.43
CA SER A 132 2.26 2.65 -6.76
C SER A 132 2.23 1.71 -7.97
N GLU A 133 3.20 1.81 -8.87
CA GLU A 133 3.33 0.92 -10.04
C GLU A 133 3.52 -0.54 -9.62
N ASP A 134 4.25 -0.77 -8.53
CA ASP A 134 4.56 -2.10 -7.99
C ASP A 134 3.61 -2.52 -6.85
N ALA A 135 2.46 -1.84 -6.73
CA ALA A 135 1.50 -2.11 -5.66
C ALA A 135 1.02 -3.56 -5.68
N VAL A 136 1.26 -4.27 -4.58
CA VAL A 136 0.69 -5.60 -4.33
C VAL A 136 -0.62 -5.47 -3.55
N SER A 137 -1.59 -6.33 -3.89
CA SER A 137 -2.87 -6.37 -3.17
C SER A 137 -2.71 -7.10 -1.84
N ILE A 138 -2.94 -6.39 -0.74
CA ILE A 138 -2.83 -6.91 0.62
C ILE A 138 -4.20 -6.80 1.29
N SER A 139 -4.69 -7.90 1.87
CA SER A 139 -5.96 -7.96 2.58
C SER A 139 -5.83 -8.66 3.92
N SER A 140 -6.88 -8.57 4.76
CA SER A 140 -6.95 -9.30 6.04
C SER A 140 -7.37 -10.76 5.90
N ASP A 141 -7.69 -11.22 4.68
CA ASP A 141 -8.26 -12.55 4.45
C ASP A 141 -7.20 -13.65 4.38
N HIS A 142 -5.95 -13.25 4.16
CA HIS A 142 -4.82 -14.14 4.03
C HIS A 142 -3.86 -13.98 5.19
N GLN A 143 -3.12 -15.06 5.45
CA GLN A 143 -1.88 -14.98 6.19
C GLN A 143 -0.73 -14.81 5.20
N TYR A 144 0.31 -14.08 5.59
CA TYR A 144 1.44 -13.78 4.73
C TYR A 144 2.76 -14.09 5.42
N VAL A 145 3.80 -14.24 4.60
CA VAL A 145 5.21 -14.13 5.01
C VAL A 145 5.78 -12.84 4.43
N PHE A 146 6.46 -12.08 5.29
CA PHE A 146 7.02 -10.76 4.99
C PHE A 146 8.54 -10.78 5.13
N PHE A 147 9.25 -10.22 4.15
CA PHE A 147 10.67 -9.90 4.22
C PHE A 147 10.84 -8.38 4.37
N LEU A 148 11.22 -7.94 5.57
CA LEU A 148 11.12 -6.54 5.96
C LEU A 148 12.49 -5.93 6.31
N ALA A 149 12.71 -4.69 5.88
CA ALA A 149 13.67 -3.77 6.47
C ALA A 149 12.98 -2.98 7.59
N THR A 150 13.69 -2.76 8.70
CA THR A 150 13.17 -2.08 9.89
C THR A 150 13.94 -0.79 10.16
N TYR A 151 13.23 0.22 10.65
CA TYR A 151 13.79 1.54 10.94
C TYR A 151 13.47 1.92 12.38
N ALA A 152 14.29 2.80 12.97
CA ALA A 152 14.10 3.20 14.37
C ALA A 152 12.82 4.02 14.57
N ASP A 153 12.53 4.93 13.63
CA ASP A 153 11.50 5.97 13.78
C ASP A 153 10.45 5.94 12.64
N SER A 154 10.33 4.84 11.91
CA SER A 154 9.39 4.68 10.80
C SER A 154 8.88 3.24 10.70
N PRO A 155 7.63 3.00 10.26
CA PRO A 155 7.17 1.66 9.94
C PRO A 155 8.13 0.94 8.99
N ALA A 156 8.21 -0.38 9.13
CA ALA A 156 9.03 -1.23 8.28
C ALA A 156 8.66 -1.08 6.80
N SER A 157 9.53 -1.52 5.90
CA SER A 157 9.24 -1.58 4.47
C SER A 157 9.50 -2.99 3.95
N LEU A 158 8.70 -3.44 2.99
CA LEU A 158 9.09 -4.59 2.16
C LEU A 158 10.43 -4.25 1.50
N LEU A 159 11.36 -5.22 1.47
CA LEU A 159 12.64 -5.00 0.79
C LEU A 159 12.47 -4.72 -0.71
N ASN A 160 11.41 -5.30 -1.28
CA ASN A 160 10.95 -5.14 -2.64
C ASN A 160 9.49 -5.64 -2.68
N PRO A 161 8.48 -4.80 -2.98
CA PRO A 161 7.06 -5.18 -2.97
C PRO A 161 6.74 -6.39 -3.86
N VAL A 162 7.45 -6.55 -4.99
CA VAL A 162 7.28 -7.69 -5.90
C VAL A 162 7.84 -8.98 -5.28
N GLN A 163 9.01 -8.93 -4.66
CA GLN A 163 9.75 -10.14 -4.24
C GLN A 163 9.56 -10.54 -2.77
N SER A 164 9.00 -9.66 -1.93
CA SER A 164 9.10 -9.77 -0.45
C SER A 164 7.82 -10.20 0.27
N LEU A 165 6.77 -10.53 -0.46
CA LEU A 165 5.46 -10.87 0.12
C LEU A 165 4.89 -12.15 -0.49
N TYR A 166 4.59 -13.11 0.37
CA TYR A 166 4.04 -14.41 -0.02
C TYR A 166 2.79 -14.73 0.79
N ILE A 167 1.77 -15.26 0.12
CA ILE A 167 0.55 -15.80 0.75
C ILE A 167 0.92 -17.14 1.40
N TYR A 168 0.64 -17.24 2.69
CA TYR A 168 0.90 -18.38 3.54
C TYR A 168 -0.38 -18.80 4.26
N ASP A 169 -1.37 -19.22 3.50
CA ASP A 169 -2.57 -19.83 4.07
C ASP A 169 -2.23 -21.27 4.46
N PRO A 170 -2.11 -21.60 5.76
CA PRO A 170 -1.80 -22.96 6.16
C PRO A 170 -2.91 -23.89 5.70
N VAL A 171 -2.56 -24.93 4.94
CA VAL A 171 -3.49 -26.03 4.64
C VAL A 171 -3.85 -26.68 5.97
N ASP A 172 -5.13 -27.04 6.12
CA ASP A 172 -5.64 -27.64 7.35
C ASP A 172 -4.79 -28.86 7.71
N LYS A 173 -4.11 -28.80 8.87
CA LYS A 173 -3.09 -29.78 9.27
C LYS A 173 -3.66 -31.18 9.45
N ASP A 174 -4.98 -31.28 9.57
CA ASP A 174 -5.72 -32.54 9.71
C ASP A 174 -6.01 -33.23 8.37
N GLU A 175 -5.84 -32.53 7.23
CA GLU A 175 -6.17 -33.06 5.89
C GLU A 175 -4.94 -33.30 4.99
N ALA A 176 -3.76 -32.78 5.35
CA ALA A 176 -2.56 -32.84 4.51
C ALA A 176 -1.44 -33.73 5.09
N ASP A 177 -0.72 -34.45 4.23
CA ASP A 177 0.49 -35.18 4.62
C ASP A 177 1.56 -34.17 5.11
N PRO A 178 2.03 -34.26 6.37
CA PRO A 178 3.00 -33.33 6.93
C PRO A 178 4.27 -33.19 6.09
N LYS A 179 4.72 -34.26 5.42
CA LYS A 179 5.91 -34.20 4.56
C LYS A 179 5.67 -33.42 3.28
N LEU A 180 4.45 -33.45 2.76
CA LEU A 180 4.07 -32.65 1.58
C LEU A 180 3.93 -31.16 1.96
N MET A 181 3.56 -30.87 3.20
CA MET A 181 3.47 -29.51 3.72
C MET A 181 4.84 -28.86 3.93
N GLU A 182 5.84 -29.62 4.40
CA GLU A 182 7.23 -29.13 4.50
C GLU A 182 7.83 -28.79 3.13
N GLN A 183 7.35 -29.43 2.06
CA GLN A 183 7.81 -29.17 0.69
C GLN A 183 6.91 -28.19 -0.08
N ALA A 184 5.88 -27.63 0.56
CA ALA A 184 4.93 -26.76 -0.10
C ALA A 184 5.61 -25.45 -0.56
N VAL A 185 5.27 -25.03 -1.77
CA VAL A 185 5.66 -23.73 -2.33
C VAL A 185 4.58 -22.71 -2.00
N LEU A 186 4.98 -21.58 -1.43
CA LEU A 186 4.09 -20.47 -1.12
C LEU A 186 3.79 -19.68 -2.39
N LYS A 187 2.56 -19.18 -2.48
CA LYS A 187 2.14 -18.33 -3.60
C LYS A 187 2.65 -16.91 -3.37
N SER A 188 3.39 -16.35 -4.33
CA SER A 188 3.75 -14.93 -4.30
C SER A 188 2.51 -14.02 -4.33
N ALA A 189 2.55 -12.91 -3.60
CA ALA A 189 1.51 -11.88 -3.66
C ALA A 189 1.57 -11.10 -5.00
N SER A 190 2.76 -10.95 -5.59
CA SER A 190 2.93 -10.38 -6.93
C SER A 190 3.05 -11.47 -8.00
N PRO A 191 2.35 -11.36 -9.14
CA PRO A 191 2.52 -12.27 -10.27
C PRO A 191 3.87 -12.12 -10.99
N ASP A 192 4.54 -10.99 -10.80
CA ASP A 192 5.82 -10.67 -11.45
C ASP A 192 7.04 -11.11 -10.64
N ASN A 193 6.81 -11.74 -9.49
CA ASN A 193 7.86 -12.28 -8.65
C ASN A 193 8.54 -13.48 -9.32
N ASP A 194 9.85 -13.38 -9.50
CA ASP A 194 10.71 -14.41 -10.07
C ASP A 194 11.37 -15.31 -9.01
N LEU A 195 11.07 -15.10 -7.73
CA LEU A 195 11.55 -15.90 -6.61
C LEU A 195 10.48 -16.86 -6.08
N THR A 196 10.89 -18.11 -5.89
CA THR A 196 10.05 -19.16 -5.32
C THR A 196 10.42 -19.40 -3.87
N LEU A 197 9.45 -19.27 -2.96
CA LEU A 197 9.60 -19.57 -1.54
C LEU A 197 8.93 -20.90 -1.20
N SER A 198 9.67 -21.83 -0.60
CA SER A 198 9.12 -23.07 -0.03
C SER A 198 9.06 -23.00 1.50
N VAL A 199 8.25 -23.85 2.11
CA VAL A 199 8.23 -24.04 3.56
C VAL A 199 9.60 -24.53 4.06
N GLU A 200 10.24 -25.45 3.36
CA GLU A 200 11.62 -25.89 3.64
C GLU A 200 12.59 -24.70 3.69
N ALA A 201 12.54 -23.80 2.71
CA ALA A 201 13.39 -22.61 2.70
C ALA A 201 13.10 -21.66 3.89
N LEU A 202 11.86 -21.56 4.36
CA LEU A 202 11.54 -20.81 5.58
C LEU A 202 12.13 -21.43 6.84
N LEU A 203 12.12 -22.76 6.93
CA LEU A 203 12.74 -23.47 8.04
C LEU A 203 14.28 -23.32 7.99
N GLU A 204 14.88 -23.36 6.80
CA GLU A 204 16.31 -23.08 6.64
C GLU A 204 16.67 -21.65 7.07
N ILE A 205 15.85 -20.65 6.73
CA ILE A 205 16.01 -19.27 7.23
C ILE A 205 15.96 -19.26 8.75
N LYS A 206 14.98 -19.96 9.34
CA LYS A 206 14.81 -20.04 10.80
C LYS A 206 16.04 -20.63 11.49
N ASP A 207 16.53 -21.76 11.00
CA ASP A 207 17.70 -22.45 11.54
C ASP A 207 19.00 -21.64 11.37
N LYS A 208 19.06 -20.79 10.34
CA LYS A 208 20.21 -19.92 10.08
C LYS A 208 20.29 -18.74 11.05
N PHE A 209 19.15 -18.17 11.45
CA PHE A 209 19.09 -16.90 12.17
C PHE A 209 18.62 -16.99 13.64
N ASN A 210 18.15 -18.16 14.10
CA ASN A 210 17.75 -18.42 15.49
C ASN A 210 18.54 -19.59 16.11
#